data_AF-A0A1F8NMM4-F1
#
_entry.id   AF-A0A1F8NMM4-F1
#
_cell.length_a   1.000
_cell.length_b   1.000
_cell.length_c   1.000
_cell.angle_alpha   90.00
_cell.angle_beta   90.00
_cell.angle_gamma   90.00
#
_symmetry.space_group_name_H-M   'P 1'
#
loop_
_entity.id
_entity.type
_entity.pdbx_description
1 polymer ?
#
loop_
_entity_poly.entity_id
_entity_poly.type
_entity_poly.pdbx_seq_one_letter_code
_entity_poly.pdbx_strand_id
1 'polypeptide(L)'
;MEPILSRCGYRCDLCLAYRPNVERHPSNSQALSDGWFKYFGLRLPPESIVCDGCMAEAARLVDRSCPVRPCAIEKGLANCSLCTEYVCDRLTERLVVFEEIAKRVGGTVPEADRSRFIEPYENRNRLDALRARPG
;
A
#
# COMPACT_ATOMS: atom_id res chain seq x y z
N MET A 1 -11.02 0.03 15.37
CA MET A 1 -10.21 -1.13 14.97
C MET A 1 -8.81 -0.61 14.70
N GLU A 2 -7.79 -1.30 15.19
CA GLU A 2 -6.40 -0.90 14.94
C GLU A 2 -6.06 -1.04 13.44
N PRO A 3 -5.31 -0.08 12.86
CA PRO A 3 -4.80 -0.17 11.49
C PRO A 3 -4.06 -1.47 11.20
N ILE A 4 -4.33 -2.10 10.04
CA ILE A 4 -3.52 -3.24 9.56
C ILE A 4 -2.47 -2.69 8.61
N LEU A 5 -1.24 -2.55 9.11
CA LEU A 5 -0.14 -1.96 8.35
C LEU A 5 0.71 -3.00 7.64
N SER A 6 1.14 -2.66 6.42
CA SER A 6 2.20 -3.37 5.72
C SER A 6 3.58 -2.95 6.24
N ARG A 7 4.63 -3.69 5.87
CA ARG A 7 6.03 -3.37 6.19
C ARG A 7 6.45 -2.00 5.65
N CYS A 8 5.91 -1.58 4.50
CA CYS A 8 6.14 -0.25 3.92
C CYS A 8 5.10 0.79 4.37
N GLY A 9 4.23 0.48 5.35
CA GLY A 9 3.26 1.41 5.89
C GLY A 9 1.97 1.59 5.07
N TYR A 10 1.68 0.76 4.08
CA TYR A 10 0.34 0.72 3.45
C TYR A 10 -0.72 0.20 4.44
N ARG A 11 -1.97 0.62 4.25
CA ARG A 11 -3.13 0.18 5.05
C ARG A 11 -3.84 -0.97 4.35
N CYS A 12 -3.49 -2.19 4.74
CA CYS A 12 -4.12 -3.40 4.20
C CYS A 12 -5.63 -3.44 4.50
N ASP A 13 -6.05 -2.94 5.67
CA ASP A 13 -7.46 -2.89 6.05
C ASP A 13 -8.31 -1.99 5.13
N LEU A 14 -7.70 -0.97 4.51
CA LEU A 14 -8.37 -0.09 3.53
C LEU A 14 -8.19 -0.58 2.08
N CYS A 15 -7.23 -1.47 1.83
CA CYS A 15 -6.88 -1.90 0.49
C CYS A 15 -7.93 -2.85 -0.08
N LEU A 16 -8.46 -2.52 -1.26
CA LEU A 16 -9.45 -3.36 -1.94
C LEU A 16 -8.89 -4.72 -2.39
N ALA A 17 -7.57 -4.87 -2.54
CA ALA A 17 -6.94 -6.16 -2.87
C ALA A 17 -6.77 -7.09 -1.66
N TYR A 18 -6.94 -6.58 -0.43
CA TYR A 18 -6.75 -7.40 0.76
C TYR A 18 -7.80 -8.51 0.80
N ARG A 19 -7.40 -9.76 1.02
CA ARG A 19 -8.28 -10.94 0.87
C ARG A 19 -9.62 -10.79 1.60
N PRO A 20 -9.69 -10.39 2.88
CA PRO A 20 -10.97 -10.20 3.56
C PRO A 20 -11.89 -9.17 2.87
N ASN A 21 -11.32 -8.14 2.24
CA ASN A 21 -12.06 -7.12 1.51
C ASN A 21 -12.56 -7.64 0.16
N VAL A 22 -11.77 -8.46 -0.54
CA VAL A 22 -12.21 -9.11 -1.79
C VAL A 22 -13.28 -10.16 -1.52
N GLU A 23 -13.11 -10.99 -0.51
CA GLU A 23 -14.08 -12.04 -0.15
C GLU A 23 -15.42 -11.43 0.27
N ARG A 24 -15.41 -10.29 0.97
CA ARG A 24 -16.62 -9.56 1.31
C ARG A 24 -17.29 -8.90 0.09
N HIS A 25 -16.48 -8.39 -0.85
CA HIS A 25 -16.97 -7.68 -2.03
C HIS A 25 -16.14 -8.05 -3.27
N PRO A 26 -16.50 -9.13 -4.00
CA PRO A 26 -15.71 -9.61 -5.13
C PRO A 26 -15.51 -8.59 -6.27
N SER A 27 -16.40 -7.61 -6.40
CA SER A 27 -16.26 -6.50 -7.36
C SER A 27 -15.08 -5.56 -7.07
N ASN A 28 -14.50 -5.63 -5.87
CA ASN A 28 -13.34 -4.83 -5.47
C ASN A 28 -12.14 -5.03 -6.39
N SER A 29 -11.89 -6.25 -6.85
CA SER A 29 -10.75 -6.54 -7.72
C SER A 29 -10.86 -5.81 -9.07
N GLN A 30 -12.04 -5.78 -9.68
CA GLN A 30 -12.27 -5.03 -10.93
C GLN A 30 -12.11 -3.52 -10.69
N ALA A 31 -12.80 -2.98 -9.67
CA ALA A 31 -12.72 -1.56 -9.35
C ALA A 31 -11.29 -1.11 -9.04
N LEU A 32 -10.51 -1.93 -8.33
CA LEU A 32 -9.13 -1.64 -8.01
C LEU A 32 -8.22 -1.73 -9.23
N SER A 33 -8.43 -2.70 -10.13
CA SER A 33 -7.72 -2.75 -11.42
C SER A 33 -7.91 -1.46 -12.22
N ASP A 34 -9.13 -0.94 -12.26
CA ASP A 34 -9.45 0.32 -12.96
C ASP A 34 -8.82 1.53 -12.24
N GLY A 35 -8.91 1.57 -10.91
CA GLY A 35 -8.29 2.62 -10.08
C GLY A 35 -6.77 2.64 -10.17
N TRP A 36 -6.11 1.48 -10.10
CA TRP A 36 -4.65 1.37 -10.27
C TRP A 36 -4.21 1.78 -11.66
N PHE A 37 -4.95 1.42 -12.70
CA PHE A 37 -4.63 1.88 -14.05
C PHE A 37 -4.76 3.40 -14.17
N LYS A 38 -5.87 3.97 -13.68
CA LYS A 38 -6.13 5.41 -13.71
C LYS A 38 -5.09 6.23 -12.95
N TYR A 39 -4.77 5.82 -11.72
CA TYR A 39 -3.95 6.63 -10.81
C TYR A 39 -2.48 6.28 -10.81
N PHE A 40 -2.12 5.04 -11.17
CA PHE A 40 -0.76 4.53 -11.13
C PHE A 40 -0.22 4.02 -12.47
N GLY A 41 -1.06 3.94 -13.51
CA GLY A 41 -0.69 3.34 -14.78
C GLY A 41 -0.51 1.81 -14.71
N LEU A 42 -0.91 1.19 -13.59
CA LEU A 42 -0.74 -0.24 -13.35
C LEU A 42 -2.04 -0.98 -13.70
N ARG A 43 -2.02 -1.77 -14.77
CA ARG A 43 -3.12 -2.68 -15.10
C ARG A 43 -2.77 -4.10 -14.69
N LEU A 44 -3.60 -4.71 -13.87
CA LEU A 44 -3.53 -6.12 -13.53
C LEU A 44 -4.88 -6.79 -13.81
N PRO A 45 -4.91 -8.06 -14.26
CA PRO A 45 -6.17 -8.79 -14.39
C PRO A 45 -6.88 -8.89 -13.03
N PRO A 46 -8.18 -8.58 -12.92
CA PRO A 46 -8.92 -8.62 -11.64
C PRO A 46 -8.74 -9.93 -10.86
N GLU A 47 -8.72 -11.08 -11.53
CA GLU A 47 -8.53 -12.41 -10.94
C GLU A 47 -7.18 -12.60 -10.24
N SER A 48 -6.19 -11.77 -10.59
CA SER A 48 -4.88 -11.73 -9.96
C SER A 48 -4.84 -10.84 -8.71
N ILE A 49 -5.82 -9.94 -8.54
CA ILE A 49 -5.89 -8.94 -7.46
C ILE A 49 -6.57 -9.55 -6.23
N VAL A 50 -5.80 -10.39 -5.53
CA VAL A 50 -6.09 -10.91 -4.19
C VAL A 50 -4.77 -11.02 -3.43
N CYS A 51 -4.67 -10.36 -2.27
CA CYS A 51 -3.45 -10.22 -1.49
C CYS A 51 -3.71 -10.57 -0.02
N ASP A 52 -2.83 -11.38 0.58
CA ASP A 52 -2.90 -11.74 2.00
C ASP A 52 -2.29 -10.68 2.93
N GLY A 53 -1.72 -9.63 2.36
CA GLY A 53 -0.93 -8.65 3.08
C GLY A 53 0.47 -9.19 3.41
N CYS A 54 1.45 -8.29 3.46
CA CYS A 54 2.85 -8.71 3.60
C CYS A 54 3.23 -9.25 4.99
N MET A 55 2.33 -9.11 5.97
CA MET A 55 2.52 -9.61 7.34
C MET A 55 2.21 -11.11 7.46
N ALA A 56 1.45 -11.68 6.52
CA ALA A 56 1.12 -13.10 6.53
C ALA A 56 2.34 -13.98 6.16
N GLU A 57 2.41 -15.16 6.77
CA GLU A 57 3.32 -16.24 6.40
C GLU A 57 2.78 -16.96 5.16
N ALA A 58 3.68 -17.41 4.26
CA ALA A 58 3.32 -18.07 2.99
C ALA A 58 2.25 -17.32 2.17
N ALA A 59 2.27 -15.98 2.21
CA ALA A 59 1.26 -15.10 1.63
C ALA A 59 1.20 -15.15 0.09
N ARG A 60 -0.01 -15.19 -0.46
CA ARG A 60 -0.29 -14.72 -1.82
C ARG A 60 -0.14 -13.20 -1.85
N LEU A 61 0.87 -12.72 -2.56
CA LEU A 61 1.15 -11.29 -2.71
C LEU A 61 0.91 -10.83 -4.14
N VAL A 62 0.31 -9.64 -4.28
CA VAL A 62 0.15 -8.96 -5.58
C VAL A 62 1.48 -8.36 -6.04
N ASP A 63 2.16 -7.61 -5.17
CA ASP A 63 3.50 -7.09 -5.45
C ASP A 63 4.57 -8.13 -5.08
N ARG A 64 4.91 -8.99 -6.03
CA ARG A 64 5.89 -10.08 -5.86
C ARG A 64 7.35 -9.60 -5.92
N SER A 65 7.59 -8.42 -6.52
CA SER A 65 8.93 -7.84 -6.66
C SER A 65 9.23 -6.78 -5.59
N CYS A 66 8.41 -6.70 -4.53
CA CYS A 66 8.58 -5.72 -3.46
C CYS A 66 9.95 -5.85 -2.77
N PRO A 67 10.82 -4.83 -2.82
CA PRO A 67 12.13 -4.88 -2.16
C PRO A 67 12.02 -4.65 -0.64
N VAL A 68 10.91 -4.06 -0.17
CA VAL A 68 10.73 -3.69 1.25
C VAL A 68 10.43 -4.90 2.12
N ARG A 69 9.59 -5.83 1.66
CA ARG A 69 9.17 -6.99 2.46
C ARG A 69 10.36 -7.84 2.92
N PRO A 70 11.23 -8.37 2.04
CA PRO A 70 12.37 -9.19 2.49
C PRO A 70 13.32 -8.38 3.39
N CYS A 71 13.57 -7.11 3.06
CA CYS A 71 14.41 -6.22 3.85
C CYS A 71 13.90 -6.05 5.30
N ALA A 72 12.59 -5.82 5.48
CA ALA A 72 12.01 -5.66 6.81
C ALA A 72 12.00 -6.98 7.61
N ILE A 73 11.81 -8.13 6.94
CA ILE A 73 11.89 -9.45 7.56
C ILE A 73 13.32 -9.73 8.03
N GLU A 74 14.31 -9.53 7.17
CA GLU A 74 15.74 -9.72 7.47
C GLU A 74 16.19 -8.88 8.67
N LYS A 75 15.73 -7.62 8.75
CA LYS A 75 16.05 -6.72 9.86
C LYS A 75 15.18 -6.92 11.11
N GLY A 76 14.21 -7.84 11.09
CA GLY A 76 13.27 -8.05 12.20
C GLY A 76 12.37 -6.84 12.51
N LEU A 77 12.14 -5.95 11.53
CA LEU A 77 11.41 -4.70 11.73
C LEU A 77 9.93 -4.85 11.42
N ALA A 78 9.06 -4.41 12.34
CA ALA A 78 7.61 -4.40 12.12
C ALA A 78 7.23 -3.60 10.87
N ASN A 79 7.80 -2.42 10.67
CA ASN A 79 7.67 -1.64 9.44
C ASN A 79 8.81 -0.63 9.31
N CYS A 80 8.91 0.04 8.16
CA CYS A 80 9.99 0.98 7.86
C CYS A 80 10.10 2.16 8.82
N SER A 81 9.07 2.50 9.61
CA SER A 81 9.17 3.56 10.62
C SER A 81 10.20 3.23 11.69
N LEU A 82 10.48 1.96 11.94
CA LEU A 82 11.47 1.53 12.94
C LEU A 82 12.90 1.41 12.37
N CYS A 83 13.09 1.67 11.07
CA CYS A 83 14.39 1.56 10.43
C CYS A 83 15.26 2.79 10.71
N THR A 84 16.53 2.58 11.04
CA THR A 84 17.52 3.65 11.22
C THR A 84 17.93 4.30 9.89
N GLU A 85 17.88 3.54 8.80
CA GLU A 85 18.16 4.01 7.43
C GLU A 85 16.94 4.68 6.76
N TYR A 86 15.87 4.95 7.49
CA TYR A 86 14.71 5.64 6.94
C TYR A 86 15.07 7.10 6.60
N VAL A 87 14.88 7.60 5.37
CA VAL A 87 14.31 6.94 4.17
C VAL A 87 15.42 6.34 3.30
N CYS A 88 15.24 5.11 2.81
CA CYS A 88 16.20 4.44 1.92
C CYS A 88 15.61 4.09 0.54
N ASP A 89 16.48 3.78 -0.42
CA ASP A 89 16.13 3.52 -1.82
C ASP A 89 15.05 2.45 -2.00
N ARG A 90 15.16 1.33 -1.26
CA ARG A 90 14.16 0.24 -1.30
C ARG A 90 12.76 0.74 -0.92
N LEU A 91 12.66 1.64 0.06
CA LEU A 91 11.38 2.20 0.46
C LEU A 91 10.90 3.23 -0.57
N THR A 92 11.81 4.06 -1.09
CA THR A 92 11.49 5.09 -2.10
C THR A 92 10.76 4.50 -3.30
N GLU A 93 11.12 3.29 -3.74
CA GLU A 93 10.41 2.58 -4.82
C GLU A 93 8.94 2.25 -4.54
N ARG A 94 8.48 2.35 -3.28
CA ARG A 94 7.10 2.08 -2.85
C ARG A 94 6.49 3.24 -2.05
N LEU A 95 7.11 4.42 -2.07
CA LEU A 95 6.49 5.61 -1.51
C LEU A 95 5.34 6.08 -2.39
N VAL A 96 4.23 6.42 -1.76
CA VAL A 96 3.11 7.10 -2.41
C VAL A 96 2.79 8.35 -1.59
N VAL A 97 2.83 9.49 -2.28
CA VAL A 97 2.49 10.81 -1.77
C VAL A 97 1.35 11.34 -2.62
N PHE A 98 0.21 11.68 -2.00
CA PHE A 98 -1.00 12.06 -2.72
C PHE A 98 -0.78 13.24 -3.67
N GLU A 99 -0.02 14.23 -3.24
CA GLU A 99 0.29 15.43 -4.01
C GLU A 99 1.03 15.10 -5.31
N GLU A 100 1.89 14.08 -5.31
CA GLU A 100 2.59 13.61 -6.52
C GLU A 100 1.64 12.90 -7.49
N ILE A 101 0.72 12.09 -6.95
CA ILE A 101 -0.32 11.43 -7.74
C ILE A 101 -1.24 12.47 -8.38
N ALA A 102 -1.73 13.43 -7.60
CA ALA A 102 -2.62 14.49 -8.07
C ALA A 102 -1.96 15.32 -9.18
N LYS A 103 -0.68 15.67 -9.03
CA LYS A 103 0.10 16.33 -10.09
C LYS A 103 0.21 15.47 -11.35
N ARG A 104 0.51 14.17 -11.22
CA ARG A 104 0.64 13.25 -12.36
C ARG A 104 -0.66 13.11 -13.15
N VAL A 105 -1.81 13.04 -12.48
CA VAL A 105 -3.11 12.91 -13.17
C VAL A 105 -3.65 14.24 -13.71
N GLY A 106 -2.95 15.35 -13.49
CA GLY A 106 -3.25 16.63 -14.13
C GLY A 106 -4.55 17.30 -13.67
N GLY A 107 -5.04 17.00 -12.46
CA GLY A 107 -6.30 17.56 -11.99
C GLY A 107 -6.75 17.12 -10.60
N THR A 108 -7.97 17.50 -10.24
CA THR A 108 -8.60 17.13 -8.97
C THR A 108 -8.92 15.64 -8.93
N VAL A 109 -8.41 14.95 -7.91
CA VAL A 109 -8.83 13.58 -7.61
C VAL A 109 -10.10 13.65 -6.76
N PRO A 110 -11.23 13.04 -7.20
CA PRO A 110 -12.42 12.94 -6.36
C PRO A 110 -12.10 12.28 -5.02
N GLU A 111 -12.67 12.79 -3.93
CA GLU A 111 -12.41 12.26 -2.58
C GLU A 111 -12.70 10.75 -2.48
N ALA A 112 -13.81 10.30 -3.09
CA ALA A 112 -14.17 8.89 -3.15
C ALA A 112 -13.11 8.04 -3.86
N ASP A 113 -12.47 8.58 -4.91
CA ASP A 113 -11.41 7.89 -5.64
C ASP A 113 -10.11 7.87 -4.83
N ARG A 114 -9.76 8.99 -4.16
CA ARG A 114 -8.59 9.04 -3.27
C ARG A 114 -8.73 7.98 -2.17
N SER A 115 -9.86 7.96 -1.46
CA SER A 115 -10.05 7.05 -0.34
C SER A 115 -9.98 5.58 -0.76
N ARG A 116 -10.52 5.23 -1.93
CA ARG A 116 -10.54 3.84 -2.41
C ARG A 116 -9.24 3.39 -3.06
N PHE A 117 -8.57 4.27 -3.79
CA PHE A 117 -7.51 3.88 -4.72
C PHE A 117 -6.13 4.46 -4.39
N ILE A 118 -6.01 5.46 -3.51
CA ILE A 118 -4.74 6.13 -3.22
C ILE A 118 -4.41 6.08 -1.72
N GLU A 119 -5.34 6.48 -0.85
CA GLU A 119 -5.19 6.55 0.60
C GLU A 119 -4.63 5.25 1.25
N PRO A 120 -5.04 4.04 0.81
CA PRO A 120 -4.45 2.81 1.34
C PRO A 120 -2.94 2.73 1.13
N TYR A 121 -2.42 3.41 0.10
CA TYR A 121 -1.02 3.40 -0.29
C TYR A 121 -0.24 4.64 0.20
N GLU A 122 -0.91 5.73 0.59
CA GLU A 122 -0.27 6.95 1.13
C GLU A 122 0.54 6.67 2.40
N ASN A 123 1.81 6.29 2.26
CA ASN A 123 2.62 5.76 3.35
C ASN A 123 3.64 6.74 3.89
N ARG A 124 4.09 7.74 3.13
CA ARG A 124 5.15 8.65 3.60
C ARG A 124 4.76 9.36 4.89
N ASN A 125 3.67 10.12 4.85
CA ASN A 125 3.15 10.84 6.01
C ASN A 125 2.83 9.90 7.18
N ARG A 126 2.35 8.68 6.87
CA ARG A 126 2.01 7.68 7.88
C ARG A 126 3.25 7.15 8.60
N LEU A 127 4.31 6.82 7.86
CA LEU A 127 5.58 6.39 8.42
C LEU A 127 6.26 7.51 9.20
N ASP A 128 6.25 8.74 8.68
CA ASP A 128 6.79 9.92 9.38
C ASP A 128 6.06 10.15 10.71
N ALA A 129 4.72 10.04 10.73
CA ALA A 129 3.94 10.16 11.96
C ALA A 129 4.23 9.04 12.96
N LEU A 130 4.43 7.80 12.51
CA LEU A 130 4.79 6.68 13.38
C LEU A 130 6.17 6.86 14.01
N ARG A 131 7.12 7.49 13.31
CA ARG A 131 8.46 7.81 13.81
C ARG A 131 8.45 8.90 14.88
N ALA A 132 7.55 9.87 14.74
CA ALA A 132 7.45 10.98 15.67
C ALA A 132 6.75 10.61 16.98
N ARG A 133 6.15 9.41 17.09
CA ARG A 133 5.51 8.96 18.33
C ARG A 133 6.59 8.65 19.37
N PRO A 134 6.51 9.20 20.59
CA PRO A 134 7.34 8.75 21.70
C PRO A 134 7.01 7.28 21.98
N GLY A 135 8.05 6.46 22.14
CA GLY A 135 7.94 5.04 22.49
C GLY A 135 7.52 4.81 23.94
#